data_AF-A0A9W4MBC0-F1
#
_entry.id   AF-A0A9W4MBC0-F1
#
_cell.length_a   1.000
_cell.length_b   1.000
_cell.length_c   1.000
_cell.angle_alpha   90.00
_cell.angle_beta   90.00
_cell.angle_gamma   90.00
#
_symmetry.space_group_name_H-M   'P 1'
#
loop_
_entity.id
_entity.type
_entity.pdbx_description
1 polymer ?
#
loop_
_entity_poly.entity_id
_entity_poly.type
_entity_poly.pdbx_seq_one_letter_code
_entity_poly.pdbx_strand_id
1 'polypeptide(L)' 'MSPTATRANLLSFLKTIHGSKKAVNYILNDRETKAYGAIIELASDYVVVGDPTKKFRTLIPIAAISAITYEED' A
#
# COMPACT_ATOMS: atom_id res chain seq x y z
N MET A 1 -3.14 21.11 -11.84
CA MET A 1 -3.43 20.74 -10.44
C MET A 1 -3.48 19.22 -10.38
N SER A 2 -2.51 18.57 -9.75
CA SER A 2 -2.52 17.11 -9.62
C SER A 2 -3.69 16.72 -8.71
N PRO A 3 -4.52 15.73 -9.06
CA PRO A 3 -5.59 15.29 -8.19
C PRO A 3 -4.94 14.77 -6.91
N THR A 4 -5.12 15.47 -5.79
CA THR A 4 -4.81 14.93 -4.49
C THR A 4 -5.65 13.66 -4.36
N ALA A 5 -5.02 12.50 -4.39
CA ALA A 5 -5.72 11.25 -4.10
C ALA A 5 -6.34 11.41 -2.71
N THR A 6 -7.65 11.64 -2.66
CA THR A 6 -8.35 11.79 -1.39
C THR A 6 -8.21 10.48 -0.63
N ARG A 7 -8.15 10.55 0.70
CA ARG A 7 -8.05 9.38 1.60
C ARG A 7 -9.04 8.26 1.21
N ALA A 8 -10.24 8.63 0.77
CA ALA A 8 -11.27 7.71 0.29
C ALA A 8 -10.88 6.97 -1.00
N ASN A 9 -10.32 7.69 -1.99
CA ASN A 9 -9.87 7.09 -3.25
C ASN A 9 -8.71 6.11 -3.00
N LEU A 10 -7.75 6.49 -2.15
CA LEU A 10 -6.65 5.62 -1.79
C LEU A 10 -7.14 4.37 -1.04
N LEU A 11 -8.05 4.52 -0.08
CA LEU A 11 -8.65 3.36 0.62
C LEU A 11 -9.38 2.41 -0.35
N SER A 12 -10.17 2.96 -1.28
CA SER A 12 -10.87 2.16 -2.29
C SER A 12 -9.87 1.39 -3.16
N PHE A 13 -8.81 2.04 -3.60
CA PHE A 13 -7.73 1.44 -4.38
C PHE A 13 -7.04 0.28 -3.62
N LEU A 14 -6.69 0.51 -2.36
CA LEU A 14 -6.06 -0.50 -1.50
C LEU A 14 -6.95 -1.72 -1.28
N LYS A 15 -8.27 -1.53 -1.14
CA LYS A 15 -9.23 -2.63 -1.05
C LYS A 15 -9.32 -3.44 -2.33
N THR A 16 -9.28 -2.78 -3.49
CA THR A 16 -9.24 -3.46 -4.79
C THR A 16 -7.99 -4.34 -4.92
N ILE A 17 -6.81 -3.82 -4.56
CA ILE A 17 -5.56 -4.58 -4.64
C ILE A 17 -5.52 -5.72 -3.62
N HIS A 18 -6.01 -5.49 -2.39
CA HIS A 18 -6.16 -6.56 -1.41
C HIS A 18 -6.96 -7.73 -1.97
N GLY A 19 -8.07 -7.45 -2.67
CA GLY A 19 -8.88 -8.48 -3.33
C GLY A 19 -8.14 -9.23 -4.46
N SER A 20 -7.24 -8.56 -5.17
CA SER A 20 -6.47 -9.17 -6.26
C SER A 20 -5.24 -9.96 -5.79
N LYS A 21 -4.82 -9.79 -4.53
CA LYS A 21 -3.59 -10.38 -3.96
C LYS A 21 -2.34 -10.07 -4.78
N LYS A 22 -2.34 -8.96 -5.54
CA LYS A 22 -1.18 -8.51 -6.29
C LYS A 22 -0.12 -7.92 -5.36
N ALA A 23 1.13 -8.06 -5.76
CA ALA A 23 2.24 -7.42 -5.07
C ALA A 23 2.23 -5.91 -5.32
N VAL A 24 2.55 -5.14 -4.28
CA VAL A 24 2.61 -3.68 -4.28
C VAL A 24 3.99 -3.18 -3.96
N ASN A 25 4.31 -2.02 -4.54
CA ASN A 25 5.44 -1.20 -4.19
C ASN A 25 4.91 0.08 -3.54
N TYR A 26 5.49 0.51 -2.42
CA TYR A 26 5.04 1.72 -1.73
C TYR A 26 6.19 2.59 -1.26
N ILE A 27 5.89 3.88 -1.15
CA ILE A 27 6.78 4.93 -0.64
C ILE A 27 6.03 5.65 0.48
N LEU A 28 6.68 5.77 1.64
CA LEU A 28 6.13 6.53 2.76
C LEU A 28 6.52 8.01 2.68
N ASN A 29 5.81 8.85 3.43
CA ASN A 29 6.02 10.30 3.44
C ASN A 29 7.40 10.74 3.96
N ASP A 30 8.10 9.89 4.73
CA ASP A 30 9.51 10.12 5.08
C ASP A 30 10.46 9.99 3.88
N ARG A 31 9.97 9.48 2.73
CA ARG A 31 10.66 9.32 1.44
C ARG A 31 11.91 8.43 1.45
N GLU A 32 12.38 8.02 2.61
CA GLU A 32 13.46 7.04 2.80
C GLU A 32 12.93 5.61 2.78
N THR A 33 11.75 5.40 3.37
CA THR A 33 11.13 4.07 3.46
C THR A 33 10.43 3.69 2.15
N LYS A 34 11.03 2.72 1.46
CA LYS A 34 10.49 2.07 0.27
C LYS A 34 10.43 0.57 0.47
N ALA A 35 9.34 -0.06 0.07
CA ALA A 35 9.28 -1.51 -0.01
C ALA A 35 8.72 -1.94 -1.35
N TYR A 36 9.19 -3.11 -1.79
CA TYR A 36 8.86 -3.69 -3.08
C TYR A 36 8.33 -5.10 -2.87
N GLY A 37 7.35 -5.50 -3.67
CA GLY A 37 6.84 -6.87 -3.66
C GLY A 37 6.01 -7.25 -2.43
N ALA A 38 5.44 -6.27 -1.71
CA ALA A 38 4.63 -6.56 -0.52
C ALA A 38 3.19 -6.94 -0.90
N ILE A 39 2.53 -7.78 -0.13
CA ILE A 39 1.13 -8.16 -0.34
C ILE A 39 0.28 -7.42 0.69
N ILE A 40 -0.79 -6.77 0.24
CA ILE A 40 -1.77 -6.19 1.16
C ILE A 40 -2.59 -7.33 1.78
N GLU A 41 -2.49 -7.50 3.09
CA GLU A 41 -3.27 -8.48 3.86
C GLU A 41 -4.53 -7.86 4.48
N LEU A 42 -4.53 -6.54 4.68
CA LEU A 42 -5.67 -5.80 5.22
C LEU A 42 -5.64 -4.34 4.75
N ALA A 43 -6.81 -3.81 4.37
CA ALA A 43 -6.98 -2.42 3.96
C ALA A 43 -8.18 -1.77 4.68
N SER A 44 -7.87 -0.93 5.67
CA SER A 44 -8.82 -0.08 6.41
C SER A 44 -8.18 1.30 6.59
N ASP A 45 -8.40 2.00 7.71
CA ASP A 45 -7.68 3.25 8.02
C ASP A 45 -6.15 3.08 8.10
N TYR A 46 -5.70 1.82 8.21
CA TYR A 46 -4.33 1.36 8.11
C TYR A 46 -4.24 0.24 7.06
N VAL A 47 -3.05 0.04 6.51
CA VAL A 47 -2.72 -1.06 5.61
C VAL A 47 -1.76 -1.99 6.33
N VAL A 48 -2.05 -3.29 6.29
CA VAL A 48 -1.09 -4.32 6.68
C VAL A 48 -0.49 -4.88 5.41
N VAL A 49 0.83 -4.76 5.29
CA VAL A 49 1.59 -5.35 4.20
C VAL A 49 2.48 -6.47 4.72
N GLY A 50 2.42 -7.63 4.07
CA GLY A 50 3.28 -8.77 4.34
C GLY A 50 4.26 -8.97 3.18
N ASP A 51 5.53 -9.17 3.48
CA ASP A 51 6.49 -9.66 2.50
C ASP A 51 6.40 -11.19 2.51
N PRO A 52 5.99 -11.86 1.42
CA PRO A 52 5.82 -13.32 1.42
C PRO A 52 7.14 -14.08 1.70
N THR A 53 8.29 -13.42 1.51
CA THR A 53 9.62 -14.00 1.79
C THR A 53 10.07 -13.78 3.24
N LYS A 54 9.43 -12.89 3.98
CA LYS A 54 9.79 -12.54 5.36
C LYS A 54 8.63 -12.81 6.31
N LYS A 55 8.90 -13.33 7.50
CA LYS A 55 7.85 -13.60 8.51
C LYS A 55 7.33 -12.35 9.23
N PHE A 56 7.53 -11.16 8.65
CA PHE A 56 7.17 -9.89 9.27
C PHE A 56 6.07 -9.20 8.49
N ARG A 57 5.11 -8.64 9.25
CA ARG A 57 4.03 -7.80 8.74
C ARG A 57 4.28 -6.37 9.19
N THR A 58 4.06 -5.42 8.30
CA THR A 58 4.19 -3.99 8.61
C THR A 58 2.81 -3.36 8.61
N LEU A 59 2.48 -2.68 9.70
CA LEU A 59 1.27 -1.88 9.81
C LEU A 59 1.60 -0.42 9.45
N ILE A 60 0.90 0.12 8.46
CA ILE A 60 1.17 1.43 7.86
C ILE A 60 -0.12 2.27 7.89
N PRO A 61 -0.13 3.44 8.54
CA PRO A 61 -1.26 4.37 8.41
C PRO A 61 -1.43 4.82 6.96
N ILE A 62 -2.66 4.86 6.44
CA ILE A 62 -2.90 5.34 5.06
C ILE A 62 -2.32 6.75 4.86
N ALA A 63 -2.43 7.61 5.87
CA ALA A 63 -1.90 8.97 5.83
C ALA A 63 -0.37 9.03 5.72
N ALA A 64 0.35 7.95 6.01
CA ALA A 64 1.80 7.86 5.86
C ALA A 64 2.23 7.44 4.45
N ILE A 65 1.31 6.94 3.61
CA ILE A 65 1.62 6.50 2.24
C ILE A 65 1.68 7.72 1.32
N SER A 66 2.87 7.97 0.77
CA SER A 66 3.07 9.00 -0.25
C SER A 66 2.63 8.51 -1.62
N ALA A 67 2.96 7.27 -1.96
CA ALA A 67 2.62 6.64 -3.23
C ALA A 67 2.57 5.12 -3.07
N ILE A 68 1.68 4.48 -3.82
CA ILE A 68 1.60 3.03 -3.91
C ILE A 68 1.25 2.62 -5.34
N THR A 69 1.94 1.61 -5.85
CA THR A 69 1.74 1.02 -7.18
C THR A 69 1.69 -0.50 -7.08
N TYR A 70 1.14 -1.15 -8.09
CA TYR A 70 1.18 -2.60 -8.25
C TYR A 70 1.51 -2.90 -9.71
N GLU A 71 2.09 -4.06 -9.98
CA GLU A 71 2.32 -4.47 -11.37
C GLU A 71 1.02 -5.01 -11.98
N GLU A 72 0.61 -4.40 -13.09
CA GLU A 72 -0.42 -4.94 -13.97
C GLU A 72 0.25 -5.88 -14.96
N ASP A 73 0.10 -7.19 -14.73
CA ASP A 73 0.23 -8.23 -15.75
C ASP A 73 -0.80 -7.99 -16.88
#